data_AF-A0A7J4IGZ5-F1
#
_entry.id   AF-A0A7J4IGZ5-F1
#
_cell.length_a   1.000
_cell.length_b   1.000
_cell.length_c   1.000
_cell.angle_alpha   90.00
_cell.angle_beta   90.00
_cell.angle_gamma   90.00
#
_symmetry.space_group_name_H-M   'P 1'
#
loop_
_entity.id
_entity.type
_entity.pdbx_description
1 polymer ?
#
loop_
_entity_poly.entity_id
_entity_poly.type
_entity_poly.pdbx_seq_one_letter_code
_entity_poly.pdbx_strand_id
1 'polypeptide(L)'
;MVSDSLHEYVHHHCGSVWCSRSGEGPAELYQSGFYVQSARFVDCEAERCRKAGFLCKNEEVGGLVLERCRDTGSAYGLVIEYGGNGARVKGFVSDGANRRALQMVGN
;
A
#
# COMPACT_ATOMS: atom_id res chain seq x y z
N MET A 1 -27.30 -20.11 -7.83
CA MET A 1 -26.15 -20.18 -6.90
C MET A 1 -24.94 -19.64 -7.62
N VAL A 2 -24.54 -18.41 -7.31
CA VAL A 2 -23.15 -17.95 -7.41
C VAL A 2 -22.89 -17.26 -6.07
N SER A 3 -22.37 -18.05 -5.15
CA SER A 3 -21.56 -17.62 -4.00
C SER A 3 -20.41 -16.74 -4.53
N ASP A 4 -19.78 -15.83 -3.82
CA ASP A 4 -19.66 -15.60 -2.39
C ASP A 4 -18.99 -14.23 -2.26
N SER A 5 -19.21 -13.58 -1.14
CA SER A 5 -18.56 -12.36 -0.66
C SER A 5 -17.04 -12.29 -0.90
N LEU A 6 -16.59 -11.29 -1.67
CA LEU A 6 -15.34 -10.60 -1.39
C LEU A 6 -15.74 -9.16 -1.04
N HIS A 7 -15.59 -8.79 0.23
CA HIS A 7 -15.66 -7.39 0.63
C HIS A 7 -14.47 -6.67 -0.02
N GLU A 8 -14.66 -6.16 -1.24
CA GLU A 8 -13.70 -5.25 -1.87
C GLU A 8 -13.66 -3.98 -1.01
N TYR A 9 -12.68 -3.88 -0.11
CA TYR A 9 -12.49 -2.68 0.69
C TYR A 9 -11.96 -1.58 -0.23
N VAL A 10 -12.86 -0.66 -0.59
CA VAL A 10 -12.52 0.51 -1.40
C VAL A 10 -12.31 1.71 -0.47
N HIS A 11 -11.14 2.33 -0.57
CA HIS A 11 -10.78 3.55 0.15
C HIS A 11 -10.64 4.72 -0.83
N HIS A 12 -11.38 5.79 -0.57
CA HIS A 12 -11.37 7.02 -1.37
C HIS A 12 -10.87 8.20 -0.53
N HIS A 13 -10.05 9.07 -1.13
CA HIS A 13 -9.63 10.35 -0.55
C HIS A 13 -9.07 10.22 0.88
N CYS A 14 -8.32 9.13 1.12
CA CYS A 14 -7.81 8.79 2.44
C CYS A 14 -6.41 9.37 2.66
N GLY A 15 -6.11 9.84 3.88
CA GLY A 15 -4.86 10.49 4.23
C GLY A 15 -4.19 9.87 5.45
N SER A 16 -2.88 9.65 5.38
CA SER A 16 -2.07 9.19 6.51
C SER A 16 -0.79 10.02 6.62
N VAL A 17 -0.54 10.65 7.77
CA VAL A 17 0.54 11.62 7.94
C VAL A 17 1.31 11.30 9.22
N TRP A 18 2.64 11.36 9.16
CA TRP A 18 3.53 11.14 10.32
C TRP A 18 3.29 9.81 11.04
N CYS A 19 3.21 8.72 10.27
CA CYS A 19 2.98 7.38 10.80
C CYS A 19 3.95 7.02 11.93
N SER A 20 3.46 7.04 13.16
CA SER A 20 4.22 6.85 14.40
C SER A 20 4.15 5.41 14.90
N ARG A 21 5.26 4.94 15.50
CA ARG A 21 5.34 3.60 16.10
C ARG A 21 4.41 3.53 17.32
N SER A 22 3.33 2.77 17.24
CA SER A 22 2.44 2.54 18.40
C SER A 22 1.82 1.14 18.38
N GLY A 23 2.56 0.13 18.85
CA GLY A 23 1.97 -1.15 19.28
C GLY A 23 2.98 -2.28 19.47
N GLU A 24 2.60 -3.29 20.26
CA GLU A 24 3.36 -4.53 20.53
C GLU A 24 3.28 -5.57 19.38
N GLY A 25 2.48 -5.28 18.35
CA GLY A 25 2.37 -6.10 17.15
C GLY A 25 3.56 -5.91 16.19
N PRO A 26 3.58 -6.64 15.05
CA PRO A 26 4.62 -6.51 14.04
C PRO A 26 4.87 -5.04 13.68
N ALA A 27 6.15 -4.64 13.71
CA ALA A 27 6.59 -3.25 13.51
C ALA A 27 6.05 -2.59 12.23
N GLU A 28 5.63 -3.41 11.28
CA GLU A 28 5.15 -3.08 9.94
C GLU A 28 3.74 -2.48 9.95
N LEU A 29 2.92 -2.88 10.94
CA LEU A 29 1.54 -2.41 11.16
C LEU A 29 1.48 -0.94 11.56
N TYR A 30 2.46 -0.48 12.33
CA TYR A 30 2.45 0.85 12.94
C TYR A 30 3.51 1.80 12.35
N GLN A 31 4.26 1.36 11.35
CA GLN A 31 5.25 2.21 10.68
C GLN A 31 4.84 2.57 9.25
N SER A 32 3.70 2.07 8.79
CA SER A 32 3.19 2.28 7.43
C SER A 32 1.92 3.12 7.44
N GLY A 33 1.68 3.91 6.39
CA GLY A 33 0.47 4.74 6.28
C GLY A 33 -0.79 3.95 6.02
N PHE A 34 -0.68 2.95 5.16
CA PHE A 34 -1.73 1.98 4.88
C PHE A 34 -1.17 0.57 4.98
N TYR A 35 -1.84 -0.31 5.75
CA TYR A 35 -1.53 -1.74 5.84
C TYR A 35 -2.78 -2.58 5.61
N VAL A 36 -2.86 -3.26 4.46
CA VAL A 36 -4.05 -4.02 4.05
C VAL A 36 -3.69 -5.30 3.30
N GLN A 37 -4.55 -6.31 3.41
CA GLN A 37 -4.38 -7.63 2.78
C GLN A 37 -4.78 -7.67 1.30
N SER A 38 -5.83 -6.94 0.93
CA SER A 38 -6.35 -6.73 -0.42
C SER A 38 -7.26 -5.51 -0.36
N ALA A 39 -7.13 -4.58 -1.29
CA ALA A 39 -7.88 -3.33 -1.28
C ALA A 39 -7.79 -2.59 -2.60
N ARG A 40 -8.76 -1.70 -2.81
CA ARG A 40 -8.70 -0.67 -3.85
C ARG A 40 -8.53 0.71 -3.22
N PHE A 41 -7.40 1.34 -3.46
CA PHE A 41 -7.15 2.74 -3.09
C PHE A 41 -7.35 3.66 -4.28
N VAL A 42 -8.07 4.75 -4.06
CA VAL A 42 -8.34 5.77 -5.07
C VAL A 42 -8.11 7.14 -4.45
N ASP A 43 -7.20 7.93 -5.03
CA ASP A 43 -6.88 9.30 -4.57
C ASP A 43 -6.44 9.35 -3.09
N CYS A 44 -5.69 8.36 -2.63
CA CYS A 44 -5.18 8.32 -1.26
C CYS A 44 -3.74 8.83 -1.15
N GLU A 45 -3.42 9.44 -0.02
CA GLU A 45 -2.13 10.10 0.23
C GLU A 45 -1.48 9.61 1.53
N ALA A 46 -0.17 9.36 1.47
CA ALA A 46 0.66 9.06 2.63
C ALA A 46 1.82 10.07 2.71
N GLU A 47 2.17 10.50 3.92
CA GLU A 47 3.26 11.45 4.14
C GLU A 47 4.14 11.06 5.35
N ARG A 48 5.47 11.05 5.12
CA ARG A 48 6.53 10.92 6.12
C ARG A 48 6.37 9.69 7.02
N CYS A 49 5.95 8.56 6.45
CA CYS A 49 5.78 7.32 7.20
C CYS A 49 7.13 6.60 7.37
N ARG A 50 7.39 6.13 8.59
CA ARG A 50 8.72 5.62 8.98
C ARG A 50 9.18 4.40 8.19
N LYS A 51 8.26 3.53 7.75
CA LYS A 51 8.52 2.35 6.92
C LYS A 51 8.00 2.55 5.50
N ALA A 52 6.69 2.61 5.31
CA ALA A 52 6.11 2.72 3.97
C ALA A 52 4.91 3.68 3.93
N GLY A 53 4.72 4.40 2.84
CA GLY A 53 3.44 5.09 2.61
C GLY A 53 2.31 4.06 2.48
N PHE A 54 2.52 3.08 1.60
CA PHE A 54 1.60 1.98 1.33
C PHE A 54 2.32 0.65 1.50
N LEU A 55 1.86 -0.17 2.46
CA LEU A 55 2.31 -1.54 2.65
C LEU A 55 1.13 -2.48 2.40
N CYS A 56 1.06 -3.07 1.22
CA CYS A 56 -0.06 -3.90 0.82
C CYS A 56 0.39 -5.35 0.65
N LYS A 57 -0.42 -6.29 1.11
CA LYS A 57 -0.28 -7.68 0.68
C LYS A 57 -1.12 -7.87 -0.58
N ASN A 58 -0.67 -8.75 -1.47
CA ASN A 58 -1.41 -9.18 -2.65
C ASN A 58 -1.68 -10.69 -2.52
N GLU A 59 -2.34 -11.08 -1.42
CA GLU A 59 -2.60 -12.49 -1.11
C GLU A 59 -3.55 -13.13 -2.13
N GLU A 60 -4.48 -12.35 -2.69
CA GLU A 60 -5.31 -12.74 -3.82
C GLU A 60 -4.77 -12.12 -5.12
N VAL A 61 -4.66 -12.92 -6.18
CA VAL A 61 -4.20 -12.45 -7.49
C VAL A 61 -5.13 -11.36 -8.01
N GLY A 62 -4.60 -10.15 -8.17
CA GLY A 62 -5.38 -8.99 -8.60
C GLY A 62 -6.26 -8.35 -7.53
N GLY A 63 -6.13 -8.76 -6.26
CA GLY A 63 -6.83 -8.17 -5.12
C GLY A 63 -6.30 -6.78 -4.72
N LEU A 64 -5.23 -6.30 -5.35
CA LEU A 64 -4.65 -4.99 -5.08
C LEU A 64 -4.79 -4.02 -6.26
N VAL A 65 -5.45 -2.89 -6.00
CA VAL A 65 -5.59 -1.78 -6.95
C VAL A 65 -5.20 -0.45 -6.28
N LEU A 66 -4.25 0.28 -6.88
CA LEU A 66 -3.91 1.65 -6.50
C LEU A 66 -4.13 2.57 -7.70
N GLU A 67 -5.01 3.55 -7.55
CA GLU A 67 -5.31 4.56 -8.57
C GLU A 67 -5.06 5.96 -8.02
N ARG A 68 -4.16 6.72 -8.68
CA ARG A 68 -3.87 8.13 -8.35
C ARG A 68 -3.45 8.36 -6.89
N CYS A 69 -2.82 7.36 -6.28
CA CYS A 69 -2.33 7.47 -4.91
C CYS A 69 -0.95 8.12 -4.86
N ARG A 70 -0.64 8.79 -3.75
CA ARG A 70 0.61 9.53 -3.60
C ARG A 70 1.28 9.21 -2.27
N ASP A 71 2.60 9.06 -2.30
CA ASP A 71 3.45 9.07 -1.11
C ASP A 71 4.44 10.24 -1.15
N THR A 72 4.69 10.87 0.00
CA THR A 72 5.71 11.91 0.15
C THR A 72 6.60 11.68 1.37
N GLY A 73 7.89 11.41 1.18
CA GLY A 73 8.90 11.40 2.24
C GLY A 73 8.90 10.17 3.15
N SER A 74 8.15 9.10 2.82
CA SER A 74 8.21 7.84 3.55
C SER A 74 9.49 7.06 3.25
N ALA A 75 9.90 6.11 4.09
CA ALA A 75 11.13 5.36 3.78
C ALA A 75 11.01 4.54 2.48
N TYR A 76 9.87 3.89 2.27
CA TYR A 76 9.43 3.32 0.99
C TYR A 76 8.12 3.99 0.57
N GLY A 77 7.94 4.28 -0.71
CA GLY A 77 6.64 4.78 -1.19
C GLY A 77 5.54 3.71 -1.17
N LEU A 78 5.81 2.60 -1.86
CA LEU A 78 4.93 1.44 -1.99
C LEU A 78 5.73 0.16 -1.77
N VAL A 79 5.18 -0.74 -0.97
CA VAL A 79 5.67 -2.10 -0.75
C VAL A 79 4.51 -3.07 -1.01
N ILE A 80 4.74 -4.05 -1.88
CA ILE A 80 3.78 -5.12 -2.17
C ILE A 80 4.39 -6.45 -1.73
N GLU A 81 3.74 -7.12 -0.79
CA GLU A 81 4.12 -8.46 -0.31
C GLU A 81 3.39 -9.55 -1.12
N TYR A 82 3.99 -10.74 -1.19
CA TYR A 82 3.50 -11.94 -1.91
C TYR A 82 3.52 -11.89 -3.45
N GLY A 83 4.33 -10.97 -4.01
CA GLY A 83 4.52 -10.85 -5.46
C GLY A 83 3.33 -10.15 -6.10
N GLY A 84 3.58 -9.02 -6.78
CA GLY A 84 2.55 -8.16 -7.36
C GLY A 84 1.77 -8.77 -8.55
N ASN A 85 1.62 -10.10 -8.60
CA ASN A 85 0.91 -10.78 -9.67
C ASN A 85 -0.55 -10.31 -9.74
N GLY A 86 -0.92 -9.70 -10.86
CA GLY A 86 -2.23 -9.11 -11.06
C GLY A 86 -2.47 -7.77 -10.37
N ALA A 87 -1.54 -7.29 -9.52
CA ALA A 87 -1.67 -5.99 -8.85
C ALA A 87 -1.71 -4.86 -9.88
N ARG A 88 -2.65 -3.93 -9.73
CA ARG A 88 -2.83 -2.80 -10.66
C ARG A 88 -2.43 -1.51 -9.96
N VAL A 89 -1.31 -0.93 -10.40
CA VAL A 89 -0.82 0.35 -9.88
C VAL A 89 -0.82 1.35 -11.02
N LYS A 90 -1.74 2.32 -10.99
CA LYS A 90 -1.92 3.34 -12.03
C LYS A 90 -1.84 4.74 -11.45
N GLY A 91 -0.91 5.54 -11.96
CA GLY A 91 -0.74 6.93 -11.52
C GLY A 91 -0.27 7.06 -10.08
N PHE A 92 0.41 6.03 -9.54
CA PHE A 92 1.05 6.13 -8.25
C PHE A 92 2.28 7.04 -8.35
N VAL A 93 2.40 7.99 -7.44
CA VAL A 93 3.54 8.91 -7.36
C VAL A 93 4.18 8.77 -5.99
N SER A 94 5.49 8.56 -5.94
CA SER A 94 6.25 8.65 -4.69
C SER A 94 7.35 9.69 -4.86
N ASP A 95 7.31 10.70 -3.99
CA ASP A 95 8.30 11.76 -3.93
C ASP A 95 9.03 11.73 -2.59
N GLY A 96 10.34 11.97 -2.60
CA GLY A 96 11.15 11.98 -1.36
C GLY A 96 11.31 10.63 -0.65
N ALA A 97 10.91 9.50 -1.25
CA ALA A 97 11.17 8.19 -0.65
C ALA A 97 12.68 7.90 -0.57
N ASN A 98 13.18 7.66 0.64
CA ASN A 98 14.63 7.61 0.88
C ASN A 98 15.26 6.23 0.66
N ARG A 99 14.46 5.20 0.38
CA ARG A 99 14.91 3.89 -0.07
C ARG A 99 14.27 3.57 -1.42
N ARG A 100 15.07 3.06 -2.35
CA ARG A 100 14.54 2.50 -3.60
C ARG A 100 13.68 1.28 -3.25
N ALA A 101 12.39 1.37 -3.54
CA ALA A 101 11.52 0.20 -3.52
C ALA A 101 12.01 -0.83 -4.54
N LEU A 102 11.83 -2.11 -4.22
CA LEU A 102 12.22 -3.24 -5.07
C LEU A 102 11.60 -3.05 -6.47
N GLN A 103 12.44 -2.85 -7.46
CA GLN A 103 12.07 -2.88 -8.87
C GLN A 103 11.60 -4.31 -9.16
N MET A 104 10.39 -4.51 -9.68
CA MET A 104 9.92 -5.86 -10.01
C MET A 104 10.92 -6.51 -10.99
N VAL A 105 11.71 -7.47 -10.50
CA VAL A 105 12.54 -8.32 -11.35
C VAL A 105 11.67 -9.51 -11.70
N GLY A 106 11.03 -9.44 -12.86
CA GLY A 106 10.18 -10.51 -13.36
C GLY A 106 11.00 -11.72 -13.80
N ASN A 107 10.37 -12.90 -13.72
CA ASN A 107 10.54 -13.95 -14.71
C ASN A 107 9.25 -14.07 -15.49
#